data_AF-A0A8H3R8R1-F1
#
_entry.id   AF-A0A8H3R8R1-F1
#
_cell.length_a   1.000
_cell.length_b   1.000
_cell.length_c   1.000
_cell.angle_alpha   90.00
_cell.angle_beta   90.00
_cell.angle_gamma   90.00
#
_symmetry.space_group_name_H-M   'P 1'
#
loop_
_entity.id
_entity.type
_entity.pdbx_description
1 polymer ?
#
loop_
_entity_poly.entity_id
_entity_poly.type
_entity_poly.pdbx_seq_one_letter_code
_entity_poly.pdbx_strand_id
1 'polypeptide(L)'
;MIEESTYPKSSFIKLFDNKRTFFYEIIKEGTYSLTEQLYYIRYSKHLIPHNYIVRTQYGKAKHIVECSIEYVEKKPLYKVYFRINFAREVRSWESTTDAACKYYQKFNEMGEMDENQNRNQSNKENNRKMSGPLLFSLKLLSVEQVRRTMSLDHKI
;
A
#
# COMPACT_ATOMS: atom_id res chain seq x y z
N MET A 1 2.68 13.62 9.21
CA MET A 1 3.81 12.83 8.68
C MET A 1 4.58 13.71 7.73
N ILE A 2 5.90 13.59 7.72
CA ILE A 2 6.83 14.32 6.85
C ILE A 2 7.26 13.36 5.74
N GLU A 3 7.22 13.85 4.51
CA GLU A 3 7.70 13.15 3.32
C GLU A 3 9.05 13.71 2.90
N GLU A 4 10.03 12.83 2.72
CA GLU A 4 11.36 13.13 2.20
C GLU A 4 11.48 12.42 0.85
N SER A 5 11.43 13.20 -0.24
CA SER A 5 11.28 12.73 -1.61
C SER A 5 11.95 13.68 -2.61
N THR A 6 12.52 13.11 -3.67
CA THR A 6 12.91 13.84 -4.90
C THR A 6 12.14 13.33 -6.13
N TYR A 7 11.03 12.63 -5.89
CA TYR A 7 10.19 12.03 -6.93
C TYR A 7 9.72 13.09 -7.96
N PRO A 8 9.73 12.78 -9.27
CA PRO A 8 10.00 11.48 -9.89
C PRO A 8 11.48 11.19 -10.20
N LYS A 9 12.44 12.04 -9.80
CA LYS A 9 13.87 11.81 -10.09
C LYS A 9 14.41 10.54 -9.41
N SER A 10 13.91 10.22 -8.23
CA SER A 10 14.17 8.97 -7.51
C SER A 10 12.84 8.29 -7.21
N SER A 11 12.75 6.98 -7.42
CA SER A 11 11.58 6.17 -7.05
C SER A 11 11.48 5.88 -5.55
N PHE A 12 12.53 6.19 -4.78
CA PHE A 12 12.57 5.96 -3.35
C PHE A 12 12.02 7.15 -2.57
N ILE A 13 11.07 6.88 -1.67
CA ILE A 13 10.41 7.89 -0.85
C ILE A 13 10.41 7.43 0.60
N LYS A 14 10.71 8.34 1.52
CA LYS A 14 10.66 8.09 2.95
C LYS A 14 9.55 8.93 3.57
N LEU A 15 8.68 8.29 4.34
CA LEU A 15 7.57 8.94 5.04
C LEU A 15 7.68 8.63 6.53
N PHE A 16 7.71 9.65 7.37
CA PHE A 16 7.93 9.45 8.80
C PHE A 16 7.21 10.44 9.70
N ASP A 17 7.11 10.08 10.97
CA ASP A 17 6.81 10.97 12.08
C ASP A 17 7.68 10.57 13.27
N ASN A 18 7.43 11.15 14.44
CA ASN A 18 8.21 10.89 15.66
C ASN A 18 8.11 9.43 16.15
N LYS A 19 7.18 8.63 15.62
CA LYS A 19 6.89 7.25 16.07
C LYS A 19 7.19 6.20 15.02
N ARG A 20 7.02 6.52 13.73
CA ARG A 20 7.02 5.54 12.64
C ARG A 20 7.78 6.07 11.43
N THR A 21 8.47 5.17 10.75
CA THR A 21 9.14 5.44 9.47
C THR A 21 8.73 4.35 8.49
N PHE A 22 8.44 4.78 7.27
CA PHE A 22 8.10 3.93 6.13
C PHE A 22 9.02 4.29 4.98
N PHE A 23 9.46 3.27 4.26
CA PHE A 23 10.22 3.43 3.02
C PHE A 23 9.40 2.83 1.89
N TYR A 24 9.34 3.57 0.79
CA TYR A 24 8.60 3.20 -0.40
C TYR A 24 9.55 3.20 -1.59
N GLU A 25 9.34 2.25 -2.48
CA GLU A 25 9.92 2.21 -3.81
C GLU A 25 8.76 2.12 -4.81
N ILE A 26 8.57 3.18 -5.59
CA ILE A 26 7.55 3.23 -6.63
C ILE A 26 8.03 2.41 -7.82
N ILE A 27 7.47 1.21 -8.00
CA ILE A 27 7.84 0.30 -9.10
C ILE A 27 7.12 0.68 -10.38
N LYS A 28 5.82 0.99 -10.27
CA LYS A 28 5.01 1.48 -11.38
C LYS A 28 4.09 2.55 -10.84
N GLU A 29 4.15 3.76 -11.39
CA GLU A 29 3.38 4.90 -10.89
C GLU A 29 1.86 4.73 -11.09
N GLY A 30 1.44 4.12 -12.19
CA GLY A 30 0.01 4.03 -12.53
C GLY A 30 -0.60 5.40 -12.87
N THR A 31 -1.87 5.39 -13.28
CA THR A 31 -2.55 6.58 -13.80
C THR A 31 -3.94 6.72 -13.22
N TYR A 32 -4.46 7.94 -13.16
CA TYR A 32 -5.87 8.16 -12.85
C TYR A 32 -6.68 8.14 -14.15
N SER A 33 -7.38 7.06 -14.46
CA SER A 33 -8.29 7.04 -15.62
C SER A 33 -9.47 7.99 -15.37
N LEU A 34 -9.78 8.89 -16.32
CA LEU A 34 -10.89 9.86 -16.21
C LEU A 34 -12.23 9.19 -15.88
N THR A 35 -12.51 8.03 -16.47
CA THR A 35 -13.75 7.26 -16.25
C THR A 35 -13.78 6.63 -14.85
N GLU A 36 -12.63 6.20 -14.34
CA GLU A 36 -12.49 5.53 -13.03
C GLU A 36 -12.37 6.54 -11.87
N GLN A 37 -11.79 7.73 -12.14
CA GLN A 37 -11.72 8.86 -11.22
C GLN A 37 -13.11 9.24 -10.69
N LEU A 38 -14.08 9.40 -11.60
CA LEU A 38 -15.45 9.81 -11.24
C LEU A 38 -16.14 8.83 -10.29
N TYR A 39 -15.87 7.53 -10.43
CA TYR A 39 -16.44 6.51 -9.57
C TYR A 39 -15.81 6.54 -8.18
N TYR A 40 -14.47 6.59 -8.08
CA TYR A 40 -13.77 6.42 -6.80
C TYR A 40 -13.57 7.69 -5.98
N ILE A 41 -13.65 8.89 -6.58
CA ILE A 41 -13.78 10.15 -5.84
C ILE A 41 -15.01 10.10 -4.91
N ARG A 42 -16.07 9.39 -5.33
CA ARG A 42 -17.33 9.31 -4.57
C ARG A 42 -17.23 8.42 -3.33
N TYR A 43 -16.26 7.49 -3.26
CA TYR A 43 -16.17 6.47 -2.20
C TYR A 43 -14.86 6.49 -1.40
N SER A 44 -13.84 7.24 -1.83
CA SER A 44 -12.52 7.28 -1.19
C SER A 44 -12.05 8.72 -0.97
N LYS A 45 -11.40 8.97 0.19
CA LYS A 45 -10.70 10.23 0.45
C LYS A 45 -9.44 10.41 -0.41
N HIS A 46 -9.00 9.35 -1.08
CA HIS A 46 -7.79 9.31 -1.90
C HIS A 46 -8.13 8.84 -3.31
N LEU A 47 -7.56 9.49 -4.32
CA LEU A 47 -7.64 9.01 -5.70
C LEU A 47 -6.93 7.66 -5.82
N ILE A 48 -7.61 6.70 -6.43
CA ILE A 48 -7.09 5.34 -6.61
C ILE A 48 -6.46 5.24 -8.01
N PRO A 49 -5.15 4.99 -8.12
CA PRO A 49 -4.49 4.84 -9.41
C PRO A 49 -4.76 3.44 -10.01
N HIS A 50 -4.90 3.39 -11.32
CA HIS A 50 -4.90 2.16 -12.11
C HIS A 50 -3.47 1.72 -12.43
N ASN A 51 -3.21 0.41 -12.47
CA ASN A 51 -1.92 -0.19 -12.78
C ASN A 51 -0.77 0.32 -11.91
N TYR A 52 -1.04 0.50 -10.62
CA TYR A 52 -0.06 0.98 -9.64
C TYR A 52 0.65 -0.17 -8.95
N ILE A 53 1.96 -0.06 -8.75
CA ILE A 53 2.77 -1.02 -7.98
C ILE A 53 3.77 -0.27 -7.10
N VAL A 54 3.79 -0.60 -5.81
CA VAL A 54 4.72 -0.06 -4.83
C VAL A 54 5.26 -1.14 -3.93
N ARG A 55 6.56 -1.07 -3.64
CA ARG A 55 7.16 -1.84 -2.56
C ARG A 55 7.23 -0.99 -1.30
N THR A 56 6.72 -1.54 -0.22
CA THR A 56 6.61 -0.85 1.07
C THR A 56 7.41 -1.61 2.11
N GLN A 57 8.34 -0.91 2.75
CA GLN A 57 9.08 -1.40 3.90
C GLN A 57 8.63 -0.66 5.17
N TYR A 58 8.31 -1.41 6.22
CA TYR A 58 7.78 -0.84 7.45
C TYR A 58 8.13 -1.64 8.72
N GLY A 59 7.96 -0.98 9.86
CA GLY A 59 8.15 -1.57 11.18
C GLY A 59 9.62 -1.80 11.55
N LYS A 60 9.86 -2.09 12.83
CA LYS A 60 11.23 -2.33 13.36
C LYS A 60 11.90 -3.56 12.73
N ALA A 61 11.10 -4.58 12.42
CA ALA A 61 11.53 -5.80 11.76
C ALA A 61 11.75 -5.64 10.24
N LYS A 62 11.60 -4.41 9.70
CA LYS A 62 11.80 -4.11 8.28
C LYS A 62 11.02 -5.06 7.36
N HIS A 63 9.73 -5.28 7.66
CA HIS A 63 8.86 -6.08 6.81
C HIS A 63 8.76 -5.42 5.44
N ILE A 64 8.86 -6.22 4.38
CA ILE A 64 8.76 -5.78 2.98
C ILE A 64 7.54 -6.45 2.36
N VAL A 65 6.69 -5.64 1.73
CA VAL A 65 5.57 -6.11 0.92
C VAL A 65 5.55 -5.39 -0.41
N GLU A 66 4.97 -6.02 -1.42
CA GLU A 66 4.62 -5.37 -2.68
C GLU A 66 3.10 -5.23 -2.74
N CYS A 67 2.62 -4.03 -3.05
CA CYS A 67 1.21 -3.72 -3.14
C CYS A 67 0.91 -3.32 -4.58
N SER A 68 -0.16 -3.85 -5.15
CA SER A 68 -0.60 -3.47 -6.49
C SER A 68 -2.08 -3.12 -6.52
N ILE A 69 -2.42 -2.19 -7.42
CA ILE A 69 -3.79 -1.80 -7.72
C ILE A 69 -3.98 -1.91 -9.23
N GLU A 70 -4.90 -2.77 -9.63
CA GLU A 70 -5.35 -2.91 -11.01
C GLU A 70 -6.87 -2.70 -11.05
N TYR A 71 -7.39 -2.17 -12.15
CA TYR A 71 -8.83 -2.16 -12.37
C TYR A 71 -9.22 -3.33 -13.27
N VAL A 72 -10.22 -4.08 -12.82
CA VAL A 72 -10.84 -5.18 -13.56
C VAL A 72 -12.33 -4.86 -13.62
N GLU A 73 -12.90 -4.82 -14.81
CA GLU A 73 -14.33 -4.50 -15.01
C GLU A 73 -14.75 -3.19 -14.29
N LYS A 74 -13.89 -2.16 -14.36
CA LYS A 74 -14.07 -0.84 -13.72
C LYS A 74 -14.04 -0.85 -12.18
N LYS A 75 -13.61 -1.94 -11.54
CA LYS A 75 -13.41 -2.04 -10.08
C LYS A 75 -11.94 -2.29 -9.75
N PRO A 76 -11.35 -1.62 -8.73
CA PRO A 76 -10.00 -1.81 -8.30
C PRO A 76 -9.91 -3.12 -7.52
N LEU A 77 -8.93 -3.93 -7.91
CA LEU A 77 -8.45 -5.07 -7.16
C LEU A 77 -7.18 -4.65 -6.43
N TYR A 78 -7.25 -4.67 -5.11
CA TYR A 78 -6.13 -4.40 -4.22
C TYR A 78 -5.43 -5.72 -3.89
N LYS A 79 -4.13 -5.83 -4.22
CA LYS A 79 -3.33 -7.02 -3.96
C LYS A 79 -2.16 -6.66 -3.04
N VAL A 80 -1.86 -7.55 -2.10
CA VAL A 80 -0.67 -7.46 -1.25
C VAL A 80 0.10 -8.76 -1.38
N TYR A 81 1.33 -8.65 -1.85
CA TYR A 81 2.29 -9.74 -1.96
C TYR A 81 3.33 -9.64 -0.86
N PHE A 82 3.64 -10.77 -0.24
CA PHE A 82 4.49 -10.82 0.96
C PHE A 82 5.21 -12.17 1.10
N ARG A 83 6.09 -12.26 2.11
CA ARG A 83 7.08 -13.34 2.34
C ARG A 83 8.22 -13.35 1.31
N ILE A 84 9.09 -14.33 1.46
CA ILE A 84 10.27 -14.55 0.62
C ILE A 84 9.83 -14.58 -0.84
N ASN A 85 10.47 -13.74 -1.66
CA ASN A 85 10.21 -13.60 -3.09
C ASN A 85 8.73 -13.35 -3.43
N PHE A 86 7.97 -12.70 -2.53
CA PHE A 86 6.58 -12.32 -2.76
C PHE A 86 5.66 -13.52 -3.07
N ALA A 87 6.01 -14.72 -2.60
CA ALA A 87 5.33 -15.98 -2.92
C ALA A 87 3.90 -16.10 -2.38
N ARG A 88 3.46 -15.20 -1.50
CA ARG A 88 2.11 -15.20 -0.93
C ARG A 88 1.36 -13.96 -1.33
N GLU A 89 0.06 -14.11 -1.54
CA GLU A 89 -0.84 -13.05 -1.94
C GLU A 89 -2.11 -13.05 -1.07
N VAL A 90 -2.63 -11.84 -0.83
CA VAL A 90 -4.03 -11.59 -0.48
C VAL A 90 -4.65 -10.57 -1.44
N ARG A 91 -5.97 -10.67 -1.64
CA ARG A 91 -6.74 -9.82 -2.56
C ARG A 91 -7.94 -9.20 -1.84
N SER A 92 -8.31 -7.99 -2.26
CA SER A 92 -9.55 -7.33 -1.85
C SER A 92 -10.16 -6.54 -3.01
N TRP A 93 -11.48 -6.64 -3.16
CA TRP A 93 -12.29 -5.77 -4.01
C TRP A 93 -12.89 -4.58 -3.24
N GLU A 94 -12.77 -4.59 -1.91
CA GLU A 94 -13.45 -3.64 -1.03
C GLU A 94 -12.62 -2.37 -0.84
N SER A 95 -11.38 -2.51 -0.35
CA SER A 95 -10.50 -1.37 -0.09
C SER A 95 -9.06 -1.81 0.20
N THR A 96 -8.14 -0.84 0.17
CA THR A 96 -6.77 -1.03 0.68
C THR A 96 -6.75 -1.44 2.15
N THR A 97 -7.73 -1.00 2.95
CA THR A 97 -7.80 -1.32 4.39
C THR A 97 -8.19 -2.79 4.59
N ASP A 98 -9.19 -3.27 3.84
CA ASP A 98 -9.55 -4.69 3.85
C ASP A 98 -8.39 -5.57 3.38
N ALA A 99 -7.72 -5.19 2.28
CA ALA A 99 -6.53 -5.89 1.80
C ALA A 99 -5.43 -5.97 2.88
N ALA A 100 -5.15 -4.85 3.56
CA ALA A 100 -4.18 -4.80 4.65
C ALA A 100 -4.61 -5.69 5.83
N CYS A 101 -5.89 -5.68 6.22
CA CYS A 101 -6.42 -6.54 7.27
C CYS A 101 -6.23 -8.03 6.95
N LYS A 102 -6.60 -8.46 5.74
CA LYS A 102 -6.39 -9.84 5.26
C LYS A 102 -4.92 -10.23 5.26
N TYR A 103 -4.05 -9.30 4.83
CA TYR A 103 -2.61 -9.50 4.88
C TYR A 103 -2.14 -9.76 6.32
N TYR A 104 -2.54 -8.92 7.29
CA TYR A 104 -2.14 -9.11 8.69
C TYR A 104 -2.67 -10.40 9.31
N GLN A 105 -3.91 -10.79 8.98
CA GLN A 105 -4.48 -12.06 9.43
C GLN A 105 -3.62 -13.23 8.93
N LYS A 106 -3.43 -13.32 7.62
CA LYS A 106 -2.65 -14.39 6.98
C LYS A 106 -1.17 -14.39 7.38
N PHE A 107 -0.60 -13.21 7.62
CA PHE A 107 0.78 -13.07 8.10
C PHE A 107 0.93 -13.62 9.53
N ASN A 108 -0.02 -13.32 10.42
CA ASN A 108 -0.01 -13.77 11.81
C ASN A 108 -0.30 -15.26 11.95
N GLU A 109 -1.30 -15.79 11.23
CA GLU A 109 -1.62 -17.23 11.20
C GLU A 109 -0.39 -18.08 10.85
N MET A 110 0.45 -17.58 9.95
CA MET A 110 1.66 -18.28 9.54
C MET A 110 2.85 -18.05 10.48
N GLY A 111 2.81 -17.04 11.35
CA GLY A 111 3.78 -16.91 12.44
C GLY A 111 3.53 -17.92 13.56
N GLU A 112 2.27 -18.29 13.79
CA GLU A 112 1.90 -19.31 14.80
C GLU A 112 2.24 -20.74 14.34
N MET A 113 2.40 -20.97 13.03
CA MET A 113 2.87 -22.26 12.50
C MET A 113 4.38 -22.49 12.71
N ASP A 114 5.17 -21.42 12.87
CA ASP A 114 6.62 -21.49 13.11
C ASP A 114 6.97 -21.52 14.62
N GLU A 115 6.08 -21.02 15.50
CA GLU A 115 6.31 -20.90 16.95
C GLU A 115 5.37 -21.80 17.77
N ASN A 116 5.52 -23.13 17.65
CA ASN A 116 5.00 -24.09 18.63
C ASN A 116 5.97 -24.30 19.81
N GLN A 117 6.65 -23.24 20.25
CA GLN A 117 7.42 -23.23 21.50
C GLN A 117 7.18 -21.92 22.28
N ASN A 118 6.48 -22.09 23.40
CA ASN A 118 6.44 -21.24 24.60
C ASN A 118 5.55 -19.98 24.61
N ARG A 119 4.34 -20.25 25.13
CA ARG A 119 3.48 -19.45 26.02
C ARG A 119 4.14 -18.20 26.63
N ASN A 120 3.61 -17.04 26.24
CA ASN A 120 3.03 -16.01 27.11
C ASN A 120 2.69 -14.81 26.22
N GLN A 121 1.53 -14.85 25.56
CA GLN A 121 1.12 -13.76 24.69
C GLN A 121 -0.30 -13.27 25.02
N SER A 122 -0.61 -13.19 26.32
CA SER A 122 -1.62 -12.26 26.80
C SER A 122 -1.01 -10.85 26.69
N ASN A 123 -1.58 -10.02 25.81
CA ASN A 123 -1.22 -8.61 25.50
C ASN A 123 -0.39 -8.36 24.23
N LYS A 124 -0.61 -9.07 23.11
CA LYS A 124 -0.21 -8.52 21.80
C LYS A 124 -1.24 -7.48 21.37
N GLU A 125 -1.06 -6.27 21.87
CA GLU A 125 -1.84 -5.10 21.49
C GLU A 125 -2.12 -5.05 19.98
N ASN A 126 -3.34 -4.65 19.64
CA ASN A 126 -3.80 -4.27 18.31
C ASN A 126 -3.02 -3.10 17.65
N ASN A 127 -1.78 -2.81 18.09
CA ASN A 127 -0.99 -1.61 17.82
C ASN A 127 0.00 -1.70 16.63
N ARG A 128 0.06 -2.82 15.90
CA ARG A 128 1.04 -3.03 14.79
C ARG A 128 0.47 -3.06 13.37
N LYS A 129 -0.83 -2.84 13.16
CA LYS A 129 -1.42 -2.83 11.82
C LYS A 129 -1.19 -1.47 11.13
N MET A 130 -0.43 -1.46 10.04
CA MET A 130 -0.30 -0.29 9.16
C MET A 130 -1.64 -0.05 8.47
N SER A 131 -2.08 1.20 8.39
CA SER A 131 -3.32 1.53 7.67
C SER A 131 -3.17 1.18 6.19
N GLY A 132 -4.23 0.67 5.56
CA GLY A 132 -4.25 0.33 4.13
C GLY A 132 -3.69 1.42 3.22
N PRO A 133 -4.16 2.68 3.32
CA PRO A 133 -3.63 3.76 2.49
C PRO A 133 -2.13 4.03 2.69
N LEU A 134 -1.59 3.80 3.88
CA LEU A 134 -0.15 3.89 4.10
C LEU A 134 0.57 2.69 3.46
N LEU A 135 0.04 1.47 3.61
CA LEU A 135 0.64 0.24 3.05
C LEU A 135 0.75 0.31 1.53
N PHE A 136 -0.29 0.86 0.89
CA PHE A 136 -0.37 1.15 -0.55
C PHE A 136 0.19 2.53 -0.91
N SER A 137 0.82 3.25 0.02
CA SER A 137 1.42 4.57 -0.18
C SER A 137 0.53 5.63 -0.87
N LEU A 138 -0.80 5.53 -0.72
CA LEU A 138 -1.79 6.45 -1.28
C LEU A 138 -1.83 7.82 -0.58
N LYS A 139 -0.91 8.03 0.38
CA LYS A 139 -0.73 9.29 1.11
C LYS A 139 0.53 10.06 0.70
N LEU A 140 1.29 9.55 -0.27
CA LEU A 140 2.48 10.23 -0.78
C LEU A 140 2.07 11.37 -1.71
N LEU A 141 2.39 12.59 -1.29
CA LEU A 141 1.98 13.81 -2.00
C LEU A 141 2.76 13.97 -3.31
N SER A 142 4.05 13.62 -3.33
CA SER A 142 4.87 13.76 -4.55
C SER A 142 4.36 12.87 -5.69
N VAL A 143 3.99 11.62 -5.38
CA VAL A 143 3.43 10.66 -6.35
C VAL A 143 2.04 11.12 -6.82
N GLU A 144 1.19 11.60 -5.90
CA GLU A 144 -0.11 12.16 -6.28
C GLU A 144 0.03 13.35 -7.25
N GLN A 145 0.97 14.26 -6.98
CA GLN A 145 1.21 15.44 -7.81
C GLN A 145 1.62 15.06 -9.24
N VAL A 146 2.55 14.12 -9.39
CA VAL A 146 3.00 13.64 -10.71
C VAL A 146 1.82 13.05 -11.50
N ARG A 147 1.04 12.14 -10.92
CA ARG A 147 -0.12 11.55 -11.61
C ARG A 147 -1.18 12.57 -12.03
N ARG A 148 -1.41 13.59 -11.20
CA ARG A 148 -2.36 14.66 -11.52
C ARG A 148 -1.91 15.46 -12.74
N THR A 149 -0.61 15.72 -12.88
CA THR A 149 -0.07 16.40 -14.07
C THR A 149 -0.24 15.54 -15.34
N MET A 150 0.07 14.24 -15.29
CA MET A 150 -0.11 13.34 -16.45
C MET A 150 -1.57 13.23 -16.94
N SER A 151 -2.53 13.37 -16.02
CA SER A 151 -3.96 13.25 -16.35
C SER A 151 -4.51 14.50 -17.05
N LEU A 152 -3.84 15.65 -16.91
CA LEU A 152 -4.23 16.91 -17.55
C LEU A 152 -3.74 16.99 -19.01
N ASP A 153 -2.62 16.34 -19.33
CA ASP A 153 -2.01 16.36 -20.66
C ASP A 153 -2.80 15.56 -21.71
N HIS A 154 -3.81 14.78 -21.30
CA HIS A 154 -4.71 14.03 -22.19
C HIS A 154 -5.94 14.83 -22.66
N LYS A 155 -5.95 16.15 -22.46
CA LYS A 155 -6.92 17.06 -23.10
C LYS A 155 -6.30 17.68 -24.36
N ILE A 156 -6.23 16.92 -25.45
CA ILE A 156 -6.01 17.44 -26.81
C ILE A 156 -7.10 16.87 -27.70
#